data_AF-A0A968HR84-F1
#
_entry.id   AF-A0A968HR84-F1
#
_cell.length_a   1.000
_cell.length_b   1.000
_cell.length_c   1.000
_cell.angle_alpha   90.00
_cell.angle_beta   90.00
_cell.angle_gamma   90.00
#
_symmetry.space_group_name_H-M   'P 1'
#
loop_
_entity.id
_entity.type
_entity.pdbx_description
1 polymer ?
#
loop_
_entity_poly.entity_id
_entity_poly.type
_entity_poly.pdbx_seq_one_letter_code
_entity_poly.pdbx_strand_id
1 'polypeptide(L)'
;MRIRAPLIATLSFLTLLATTACGSEDKSKTDKADKAKDEAKPSLNLQNDTPACRKALECCEKMVEIDKGKATPEDINLSCSGVGMAGDDKTCDDFKKGYAMSIEGKGQPVPDSCK
;
A
#
# COMPACT_ATOMS: atom_id res chain seq x y z
N MET A 1 -14.82 -26.00 42.61
CA MET A 1 -16.04 -25.24 42.98
C MET A 1 -15.65 -24.18 44.02
N ARG A 2 -16.22 -22.95 43.95
CA ARG A 2 -15.81 -21.62 44.49
C ARG A 2 -15.16 -20.77 43.37
N ILE A 3 -15.90 -20.06 42.50
CA ILE A 3 -16.76 -18.87 42.67
C ILE A 3 -16.07 -17.72 43.43
N ARG A 4 -15.70 -16.65 42.71
CA ARG A 4 -16.22 -15.26 42.83
C ARG A 4 -15.28 -14.25 42.19
N ALA A 5 -15.79 -13.52 41.20
CA ALA A 5 -15.26 -12.22 40.75
C ALA A 5 -15.49 -11.14 41.83
N PRO A 6 -14.76 -10.02 41.76
CA PRO A 6 -15.42 -8.73 41.50
C PRO A 6 -14.65 -7.90 40.45
N LEU A 7 -15.32 -7.31 39.45
CA LEU A 7 -15.96 -6.00 39.52
C LEU A 7 -14.92 -4.88 39.72
N ILE A 8 -14.26 -4.48 38.63
CA ILE A 8 -13.64 -3.16 38.52
C ILE A 8 -14.37 -2.41 37.41
N ALA A 9 -15.25 -1.53 37.86
CA ALA A 9 -15.81 -0.45 37.09
C ALA A 9 -14.74 0.62 36.89
N THR A 10 -14.44 0.98 35.65
CA THR A 10 -13.93 2.31 35.33
C THR A 10 -14.69 2.82 34.12
N LEU A 11 -15.60 3.74 34.41
CA LEU A 11 -16.12 4.74 33.49
C LEU A 11 -14.96 5.33 32.68
N SER A 12 -15.08 5.36 31.37
CA SER A 12 -14.53 6.43 30.56
C SER A 12 -15.56 6.77 29.51
N PHE A 13 -16.33 7.80 29.83
CA PHE A 13 -17.08 8.62 28.90
C PHE A 13 -16.15 8.99 27.73
N LEU A 14 -16.40 8.45 26.54
CA LEU A 14 -15.93 9.07 25.30
C LEU A 14 -17.12 9.78 24.68
N THR A 15 -17.14 11.08 24.94
CA THR A 15 -18.03 12.08 24.40
C THR A 15 -18.05 12.07 22.87
N LEU A 16 -19.26 12.27 22.34
CA LEU A 16 -19.59 12.56 20.94
C LEU A 16 -18.56 13.48 20.27
N LEU A 17 -17.99 13.04 19.15
CA LEU A 17 -17.72 13.95 18.04
C LEU A 17 -18.75 13.68 16.96
N ALA A 18 -19.65 14.64 16.80
CA ALA A 18 -20.55 14.76 15.67
C ALA A 18 -19.72 14.87 14.38
N THR A 19 -19.71 13.82 13.57
CA THR A 19 -19.38 13.96 12.16
C THR A 19 -20.61 14.51 11.46
N THR A 20 -20.56 15.78 11.10
CA THR A 20 -21.37 16.36 10.03
C THR A 20 -21.17 15.52 8.77
N ALA A 21 -22.06 14.56 8.54
CA ALA A 21 -22.22 13.91 7.25
C ALA A 21 -22.87 14.93 6.31
N CYS A 22 -22.03 15.80 5.75
CA CYS A 22 -22.34 16.57 4.57
C CYS A 22 -22.60 15.54 3.45
N GLY A 23 -23.86 15.43 3.05
CA GLY A 23 -24.24 14.71 1.85
C GLY A 23 -23.58 15.33 0.63
N SER A 24 -23.12 14.48 -0.28
CA SER A 24 -22.98 14.82 -1.69
C SER A 24 -23.22 13.53 -2.46
N GLU A 25 -24.37 13.55 -3.14
CA GLU A 25 -24.84 12.56 -4.08
C GLU A 25 -23.90 12.46 -5.29
N ASP A 26 -23.60 11.20 -5.62
CA ASP A 26 -23.39 10.61 -6.95
C ASP A 26 -23.41 11.56 -8.16
N LYS A 27 -22.30 11.63 -8.92
CA LYS A 27 -22.32 11.58 -10.39
C LYS A 27 -21.01 11.07 -11.00
N SER A 28 -21.14 9.87 -11.57
CA SER A 28 -20.73 9.49 -12.94
C SER A 28 -19.25 9.43 -13.33
N LYS A 29 -18.81 8.18 -13.54
CA LYS A 29 -18.17 7.65 -14.77
C LYS A 29 -17.23 8.61 -15.51
N THR A 30 -15.95 8.29 -15.46
CA THR A 30 -15.04 8.51 -16.59
C THR A 30 -14.33 7.19 -16.87
N ASP A 31 -14.83 6.56 -17.93
CA ASP A 31 -14.21 5.69 -18.92
C ASP A 31 -12.89 5.00 -18.56
N LYS A 32 -13.00 3.69 -18.28
CA LYS A 32 -11.96 2.72 -18.59
C LYS A 32 -11.89 2.53 -20.11
N ALA A 33 -11.09 3.36 -20.77
CA ALA A 33 -10.45 3.10 -22.06
C ALA A 33 -9.01 3.64 -21.90
N ASP A 34 -7.96 2.83 -21.98
CA ASP A 34 -7.53 2.16 -23.20
C ASP A 34 -6.58 0.99 -22.84
N LYS A 35 -6.85 -0.21 -23.37
CA LYS A 35 -5.88 -1.32 -23.36
C LYS A 35 -4.87 -1.11 -24.47
N ALA A 36 -3.90 -0.22 -24.24
CA ALA A 36 -2.66 -0.25 -24.97
C ALA A 36 -1.74 -1.30 -24.33
N LYS A 37 -1.56 -2.43 -25.02
CA LYS A 37 -0.45 -3.36 -24.77
C LYS A 37 0.83 -2.64 -25.19
N ASP A 38 1.57 -2.09 -24.24
CA ASP A 38 2.92 -1.57 -24.46
C ASP A 38 3.79 -2.13 -23.34
N GLU A 39 4.82 -2.86 -23.73
CA GLU A 39 5.68 -3.61 -22.85
C GLU A 39 6.41 -2.65 -21.89
N ALA A 40 6.43 -2.97 -20.59
CA ALA A 40 7.09 -2.23 -19.50
C ALA A 40 6.40 -0.98 -18.91
N LYS A 41 5.07 -0.82 -19.05
CA LYS A 41 4.35 0.15 -18.20
C LYS A 41 4.07 -0.46 -16.81
N PRO A 42 4.50 0.18 -15.71
CA PRO A 42 4.23 -0.32 -14.36
C PRO A 42 2.74 -0.53 -14.12
N SER A 43 2.37 -1.54 -13.32
CA SER A 43 0.97 -1.86 -13.02
C SER A 43 0.22 -0.73 -12.30
N LEU A 44 0.98 0.24 -11.78
CA LEU A 44 0.53 1.39 -11.02
C LEU A 44 1.00 2.68 -11.70
N ASN A 45 0.14 3.70 -11.74
CA ASN A 45 0.52 5.01 -12.29
C ASN A 45 1.30 5.81 -11.25
N LEU A 46 2.50 6.28 -11.60
CA LEU A 46 3.37 7.03 -10.69
C LEU A 46 3.06 8.52 -10.77
N GLN A 47 2.78 9.16 -9.63
CA GLN A 47 2.62 10.61 -9.55
C GLN A 47 3.94 11.34 -9.85
N ASN A 48 5.07 10.78 -9.42
CA ASN A 48 6.41 11.23 -9.76
C ASN A 48 7.13 10.13 -10.55
N ASP A 49 7.07 10.22 -11.88
CA ASP A 49 7.62 9.19 -12.77
C ASP A 49 9.14 9.39 -13.00
N THR A 50 9.93 8.97 -12.02
CA THR A 50 11.40 9.02 -12.04
C THR A 50 12.03 7.63 -11.92
N PRO A 51 13.33 7.45 -12.26
CA PRO A 51 14.00 6.17 -12.09
C PRO A 51 13.98 5.63 -10.65
N ALA A 52 13.99 6.51 -9.65
CA ALA A 52 13.88 6.12 -8.24
C ALA A 52 12.52 5.49 -7.95
N CYS A 53 11.43 6.15 -8.37
CA CYS A 53 10.07 5.66 -8.18
C CYS A 53 9.75 4.40 -9.00
N ARG A 54 10.29 4.29 -10.22
CA ARG A 54 10.18 3.04 -11.01
C ARG A 54 10.84 1.86 -10.31
N LYS A 55 12.07 2.04 -9.80
CA LYS A 55 12.76 0.98 -9.03
C LYS A 55 12.05 0.63 -7.74
N ALA A 56 11.52 1.63 -7.02
CA ALA A 56 10.71 1.39 -5.83
C ALA A 56 9.46 0.56 -6.12
N LEU A 57 8.80 0.82 -7.26
CA LEU A 57 7.64 0.07 -7.69
C LEU A 57 8.00 -1.35 -8.13
N GLU A 58 9.05 -1.54 -8.93
CA GLU A 58 9.58 -2.86 -9.28
C GLU A 58 9.96 -3.68 -8.05
N CYS A 59 10.57 -3.04 -7.05
CA CYS A 59 10.88 -3.68 -5.77
C CYS A 59 9.61 -4.11 -5.03
N CYS A 60 8.59 -3.25 -5.01
CA CYS A 60 7.31 -3.58 -4.41
C CYS A 60 6.61 -4.75 -5.14
N GLU A 61 6.60 -4.77 -6.47
CA GLU A 61 6.03 -5.86 -7.26
C GLU A 61 6.71 -7.19 -6.91
N LYS A 62 8.05 -7.21 -6.80
CA LYS A 62 8.80 -8.41 -6.39
C LYS A 62 8.49 -8.84 -4.96
N MET A 63 8.32 -7.89 -4.03
CA MET A 63 7.90 -8.20 -2.66
C MET A 63 6.50 -8.84 -2.64
N VAL A 64 5.56 -8.32 -3.44
CA VAL A 64 4.21 -8.89 -3.56
C VAL A 64 4.24 -10.28 -4.19
N GLU A 65 5.06 -10.50 -5.21
CA GLU A 65 5.28 -11.84 -5.78
C GLU A 65 5.84 -12.81 -4.74
N ILE A 66 6.79 -12.37 -3.91
CA ILE A 66 7.36 -13.17 -2.81
C ILE A 66 6.27 -13.52 -1.78
N ASP A 67 5.43 -12.54 -1.41
CA ASP A 67 4.43 -12.70 -0.36
C ASP A 67 3.22 -13.53 -0.78
N LYS A 68 2.79 -13.39 -2.03
CA LYS A 68 1.55 -14.02 -2.54
C LYS A 68 1.81 -15.15 -3.53
N GLY A 69 3.04 -15.35 -3.97
CA GLY A 69 3.43 -16.30 -5.02
C GLY A 69 3.10 -15.84 -6.44
N LYS A 70 2.18 -14.88 -6.61
CA LYS A 70 1.86 -14.19 -7.85
C LYS A 70 1.44 -12.76 -7.55
N ALA A 71 1.95 -11.80 -8.32
CA ALA A 71 1.48 -10.43 -8.24
C ALA A 71 0.38 -10.19 -9.27
N THR A 72 -0.86 -10.11 -8.81
CA THR A 72 -1.95 -9.59 -9.65
C THR A 72 -1.91 -8.06 -9.68
N PRO A 73 -2.47 -7.41 -10.71
CA PRO A 73 -2.56 -5.95 -10.74
C PRO A 73 -3.28 -5.36 -9.53
N GLU A 74 -4.26 -6.07 -8.96
CA GLU A 74 -4.99 -5.65 -7.76
C GLU A 74 -4.10 -5.71 -6.52
N ASP A 75 -3.30 -6.76 -6.38
CA ASP A 75 -2.33 -6.88 -5.28
C ASP A 75 -1.27 -5.79 -5.35
N ILE A 76 -0.75 -5.50 -6.55
CA ILE A 76 0.21 -4.42 -6.77
C ILE A 76 -0.43 -3.07 -6.45
N ASN A 77 -1.67 -2.83 -6.89
CA ASN A 77 -2.40 -1.60 -6.57
C ASN A 77 -2.60 -1.39 -5.08
N LEU A 78 -2.91 -2.45 -4.34
CA LEU A 78 -3.10 -2.36 -2.89
C LEU A 78 -1.77 -2.19 -2.16
N SER A 79 -0.76 -3.01 -2.48
CA SER A 79 0.51 -3.05 -1.75
C SER A 79 1.50 -1.95 -2.15
N CYS A 80 1.43 -1.45 -3.38
CA CYS A 80 2.39 -0.50 -3.95
C CYS A 80 1.80 0.91 -4.18
N SER A 81 0.55 1.15 -3.75
CA SER A 81 -0.11 2.46 -3.82
C SER A 81 0.71 3.60 -3.22
N GLY A 82 1.45 3.33 -2.13
CA GLY A 82 2.33 4.32 -1.50
C GLY A 82 3.41 4.85 -2.45
N VAL A 83 4.02 4.00 -3.27
CA VAL A 83 5.00 4.41 -4.29
C VAL A 83 4.31 5.24 -5.38
N GLY A 84 3.10 4.86 -5.78
CA GLY A 84 2.31 5.62 -6.75
C GLY A 84 2.01 7.04 -6.33
N MET A 85 1.81 7.25 -5.04
CA MET A 85 1.47 8.56 -4.44
C MET A 85 2.71 9.35 -3.98
N ALA A 86 3.91 8.77 -4.10
CA ALA A 86 5.12 9.47 -3.71
C ALA A 86 5.34 10.69 -4.60
N GLY A 87 5.52 11.86 -3.98
CA GLY A 87 5.69 13.13 -4.68
C GLY A 87 7.14 13.44 -5.06
N ASP A 88 8.11 12.66 -4.58
CA ASP A 88 9.53 12.92 -4.72
C ASP A 88 10.36 11.63 -4.66
N ASP A 89 11.59 11.69 -5.17
CA ASP A 89 12.51 10.55 -5.28
C ASP A 89 12.95 10.02 -3.91
N LYS A 90 13.06 10.88 -2.90
CA LYS A 90 13.49 10.48 -1.55
C LYS A 90 12.43 9.58 -0.92
N THR A 91 11.16 9.95 -1.07
CA THR A 91 10.03 9.15 -0.59
C THR A 91 10.01 7.78 -1.29
N CYS A 92 10.27 7.74 -2.60
CA CYS A 92 10.40 6.48 -3.36
C CYS A 92 11.57 5.60 -2.87
N ASP A 93 12.73 6.19 -2.61
CA ASP A 93 13.89 5.47 -2.06
C ASP A 93 13.62 4.91 -0.66
N ASP A 94 12.89 5.65 0.17
CA ASP A 94 12.49 5.18 1.51
C ASP A 94 11.52 3.99 1.42
N PHE A 95 10.57 4.01 0.47
CA PHE A 95 9.74 2.83 0.16
C PHE A 95 10.59 1.63 -0.29
N LYS A 96 11.51 1.83 -1.25
CA LYS A 96 12.41 0.77 -1.75
C LYS A 96 13.18 0.10 -0.61
N LYS A 97 13.76 0.90 0.30
CA LYS A 97 14.46 0.40 1.49
C LYS A 97 13.53 -0.38 2.42
N GLY A 98 12.32 0.13 2.67
CA GLY A 98 11.34 -0.57 3.49
C GLY A 98 10.96 -1.95 2.93
N TYR A 99 10.79 -2.06 1.62
CA TYR A 99 10.53 -3.34 0.95
C TYR A 99 11.74 -4.28 1.03
N ALA A 100 12.95 -3.79 0.80
CA ALA A 100 14.17 -4.57 0.95
C ALA A 100 14.28 -5.16 2.38
N MET A 101 14.10 -4.33 3.41
CA MET A 101 14.10 -4.79 4.81
C MET A 101 12.99 -5.80 5.11
N SER A 102 11.81 -5.66 4.50
CA SER A 102 10.72 -6.63 4.64
C SER A 102 11.09 -7.99 4.04
N ILE A 103 11.70 -7.99 2.86
CA ILE A 103 12.18 -9.20 2.19
C ILE A 103 13.30 -9.87 3.02
N GLU A 104 14.26 -9.09 3.51
CA GLU A 104 15.33 -9.58 4.40
C GLU A 104 14.78 -10.16 5.70
N GLY A 105 13.81 -9.48 6.31
CA GLY A 105 13.15 -9.93 7.54
C GLY A 105 12.39 -11.25 7.39
N LYS A 106 11.98 -11.58 6.16
CA LYS A 106 11.39 -12.89 5.81
C LYS A 106 12.44 -13.96 5.50
N GLY A 107 13.72 -13.63 5.57
CA GLY A 107 14.85 -14.51 5.25
C GLY A 107 14.98 -14.80 3.76
N GLN A 108 14.39 -13.97 2.90
CA GLN A 108 14.48 -14.13 1.45
C GLN A 108 15.59 -13.25 0.87
N PRO A 109 16.23 -13.67 -0.24
CA PRO A 109 17.25 -12.86 -0.89
C PRO A 109 16.62 -11.60 -1.48
N VAL A 110 17.21 -10.44 -1.19
CA VAL A 110 16.78 -9.16 -1.74
C VAL A 110 17.01 -9.15 -3.26
N PRO A 111 15.98 -8.91 -4.09
CA PRO A 111 16.11 -8.75 -5.54
C PRO A 111 16.97 -7.54 -5.90
N ASP A 112 17.63 -7.56 -7.06
CA ASP A 112 18.47 -6.42 -7.49
C ASP A 112 17.66 -5.13 -7.70
N SER A 113 16.37 -5.22 -8.03
CA SER A 113 15.47 -4.06 -8.09
C SER A 113 15.27 -3.38 -6.72
N CYS A 114 15.53 -4.10 -5.62
CA CYS A 114 15.40 -3.63 -4.24
C CYS A 114 16.74 -3.18 -3.62
N LYS A 115 17.87 -3.36 -4.32
CA LYS A 115 19.20 -2.96 -3.84
C LYS A 115 19.51 -1.50 -4.15
#